data_AF-A0A957QKL5-F1
#
_entry.id   AF-A0A957QKL5-F1
#
_cell.length_a   1.000
_cell.length_b   1.000
_cell.length_c   1.000
_cell.angle_alpha   90.00
_cell.angle_beta   90.00
_cell.angle_gamma   90.00
#
_symmetry.space_group_name_H-M   'P 1'
#
loop_
_entity.id
_entity.type
_entity.pdbx_description
1 polymer ?
#
loop_
_entity_poly.entity_id
_entity_poly.type
_entity_poly.pdbx_seq_one_letter_code
_entity_poly.pdbx_strand_id
1 'polypeptide(L)'
;SFTAPDAAESPASFVDDPDDPIASLITYPEQGPTDHRPVEGRMLLYTSDVLTEDLTIIGPVKLVLYGLSSAVDTHWVARLSDVWPDGRSMSVCDGILAARYRNGGEQPELLTPGQIYRFEIDLWSTAQTFKAGHRVRLAIAGSDFPRYAQNMHTALPNGAAVRGEIAVNTVFHDGMRASHLLLPLWQEQG
;
A
#
# COMPACT_ATOMS: atom_id res chain seq x y z
N SER A 1 1.35 -2.95 14.38
CA SER A 1 1.90 -3.82 15.44
C SER A 1 2.73 -4.93 14.79
N PHE A 2 3.70 -5.51 15.51
CA PHE A 2 4.36 -6.78 15.13
C PHE A 2 3.63 -8.01 15.69
N THR A 3 2.58 -7.79 16.50
CA THR A 3 1.69 -8.84 16.98
C THR A 3 0.58 -9.11 15.97
N ALA A 4 0.08 -10.35 15.96
CA ALA A 4 -1.13 -10.69 15.23
C ALA A 4 -2.31 -9.83 15.73
N PRO A 5 -3.25 -9.46 14.85
CA PRO A 5 -4.43 -8.69 15.23
C PRO A 5 -5.40 -9.54 16.04
N ASP A 6 -6.18 -8.87 16.88
CA ASP A 6 -7.27 -9.49 17.63
C ASP A 6 -8.40 -9.96 16.69
N ALA A 7 -9.22 -10.89 17.16
CA ALA A 7 -10.27 -11.50 16.35
C ALA A 7 -11.36 -10.52 15.84
N ALA A 8 -11.46 -9.31 16.42
CA ALA A 8 -12.57 -8.38 16.18
C ALA A 8 -12.16 -6.96 15.76
N GLU A 9 -10.99 -6.77 15.14
CA GLU A 9 -10.59 -5.44 14.67
C GLU A 9 -11.49 -4.98 13.50
N SER A 10 -11.95 -3.72 13.55
CA SER A 10 -12.79 -3.15 12.49
C SER A 10 -11.96 -2.84 11.24
N PRO A 11 -12.47 -3.11 10.03
CA PRO A 11 -11.76 -2.78 8.81
C PRO A 11 -11.70 -1.26 8.59
N ALA A 12 -10.70 -0.80 7.84
CA ALA A 12 -10.55 0.59 7.44
C ALA A 12 -10.92 0.78 5.96
N SER A 13 -11.54 1.91 5.61
CA SER A 13 -11.95 2.20 4.23
C SER A 13 -11.47 3.56 3.77
N PHE A 14 -11.22 3.69 2.47
CA PHE A 14 -10.92 4.95 1.81
C PHE A 14 -11.70 5.08 0.50
N VAL A 15 -11.87 6.31 0.05
CA VAL A 15 -12.47 6.65 -1.24
C VAL A 15 -11.35 6.89 -2.24
N ASP A 16 -11.45 6.27 -3.40
CA ASP A 16 -10.57 6.52 -4.56
C ASP A 16 -11.39 7.13 -5.69
N ASP A 17 -11.05 8.37 -6.03
CA ASP A 17 -11.71 9.15 -7.08
C ASP A 17 -10.73 9.33 -8.24
N PRO A 18 -10.99 8.74 -9.43
CA PRO A 18 -10.13 8.92 -10.59
C PRO A 18 -9.96 10.38 -11.03
N ASP A 19 -10.91 11.25 -10.71
CA ASP A 19 -10.84 12.69 -11.06
C ASP A 19 -10.03 13.50 -10.02
N ASP A 20 -9.72 12.92 -8.86
CA ASP A 20 -8.91 13.53 -7.80
C ASP A 20 -7.89 12.51 -7.23
N PRO A 21 -6.91 12.06 -8.05
CA PRO A 21 -5.95 11.05 -7.62
C PRO A 21 -5.02 11.58 -6.53
N ILE A 22 -4.41 10.65 -5.79
CA ILE A 22 -3.24 10.98 -4.98
C ILE A 22 -2.08 11.36 -5.90
N ALA A 23 -1.52 12.55 -5.67
CA ALA A 23 -0.33 13.02 -6.37
C ALA A 23 0.91 12.23 -5.94
N SER A 24 1.68 11.75 -6.92
CA SER A 24 3.01 11.20 -6.70
C SER A 24 3.97 12.31 -6.30
N LEU A 25 4.66 12.11 -5.19
CA LEU A 25 5.76 12.97 -4.74
C LEU A 25 7.13 12.45 -5.22
N ILE A 26 7.13 11.32 -5.93
CA ILE A 26 8.30 10.81 -6.62
C ILE A 26 8.18 11.23 -8.08
N THR A 27 9.00 12.20 -8.47
CA THR A 27 8.96 12.82 -9.80
C THR A 27 10.24 12.53 -10.55
N TYR A 28 10.16 12.12 -11.81
CA TYR A 28 11.34 11.98 -12.65
C TYR A 28 11.97 13.36 -12.95
N PRO A 29 13.30 13.57 -12.84
CA PRO A 29 14.35 12.57 -12.63
C PRO A 29 14.74 12.31 -11.15
N GLU A 30 14.16 13.04 -10.20
CA GLU A 30 14.44 12.92 -8.77
C GLU A 30 13.78 11.66 -8.18
N GLN A 31 14.52 10.55 -8.26
CA GLN A 31 14.15 9.26 -7.66
C GLN A 31 14.89 9.15 -6.32
N GLY A 32 14.19 9.29 -5.20
CA GLY A 32 14.81 9.17 -3.87
C GLY A 32 13.80 9.21 -2.73
N PRO A 33 14.28 9.08 -1.47
CA PRO A 33 13.43 9.20 -0.30
C PRO A 33 12.80 10.60 -0.22
N THR A 34 11.48 10.66 -0.29
CA THR A 34 10.71 11.91 -0.18
C THR A 34 9.83 11.86 1.06
N ASP A 35 9.63 13.01 1.71
CA ASP A 35 8.69 13.15 2.82
C ASP A 35 7.25 13.12 2.30
N HIS A 36 6.50 12.08 2.66
CA HIS A 36 5.17 11.81 2.14
C HIS A 36 4.01 12.40 2.94
N ARG A 37 4.30 13.07 4.06
CA ARG A 37 3.28 13.79 4.85
C ARG A 37 2.30 14.64 4.03
N PRO A 38 2.68 15.33 2.94
CA PRO A 38 1.74 16.15 2.17
C PRO A 38 0.57 15.37 1.54
N VAL A 39 0.71 14.05 1.32
CA VAL A 39 -0.33 13.24 0.66
C VAL A 39 -0.93 12.15 1.55
N GLU A 40 -0.30 11.85 2.69
CA GLU A 40 -0.71 10.80 3.63
C GLU A 40 -2.12 11.01 4.21
N GLY A 41 -2.60 12.25 4.32
CA GLY A 41 -3.93 12.55 4.88
C GLY A 41 -5.12 11.96 4.10
N ARG A 42 -4.88 11.46 2.88
CA ARG A 42 -5.87 10.82 2.02
C ARG A 42 -5.66 9.30 1.88
N MET A 43 -4.74 8.74 2.64
CA MET A 43 -4.36 7.32 2.60
C MET A 43 -4.77 6.62 3.90
N LEU A 44 -4.89 5.30 3.87
CA LEU A 44 -4.93 4.50 5.09
C LEU A 44 -3.51 4.35 5.64
N LEU A 45 -3.27 4.83 6.86
CA LEU A 45 -1.96 4.77 7.50
C LEU A 45 -1.96 3.75 8.63
N TYR A 46 -1.07 2.77 8.55
CA TYR A 46 -0.79 1.81 9.62
C TYR A 46 0.63 2.07 10.10
N THR A 47 0.77 2.52 11.35
CA THR A 47 2.08 2.89 11.91
C THR A 47 2.39 2.00 13.09
N SER A 48 3.61 1.48 13.18
CA SER A 48 4.09 0.75 14.36
C SER A 48 4.20 1.65 15.58
N ASP A 49 4.35 1.04 16.75
CA ASP A 49 4.91 1.72 17.91
C ASP A 49 6.33 2.22 17.62
N VAL A 50 6.83 3.12 18.47
CA VAL A 50 8.23 3.56 18.41
C VAL A 50 9.12 2.33 18.60
N LEU A 51 10.05 2.14 17.67
CA LEU A 51 11.04 1.07 17.75
C LEU A 51 11.96 1.32 18.95
N THR A 52 12.12 0.32 19.81
CA THR A 52 13.03 0.38 20.96
C THR A 52 14.47 0.00 20.59
N GLU A 53 14.65 -0.64 19.44
CA GLU A 53 15.94 -1.08 18.89
C GLU A 53 15.95 -0.89 17.36
N ASP A 54 17.14 -0.93 16.76
CA ASP A 54 17.29 -0.85 15.31
C ASP A 54 16.64 -2.07 14.64
N LEU A 55 15.84 -1.84 13.60
CA LEU A 55 15.23 -2.86 12.77
C LEU A 55 15.82 -2.80 11.36
N THR A 56 16.62 -3.80 11.00
CA THR A 56 17.20 -3.89 9.65
C THR A 56 16.41 -4.87 8.78
N ILE A 57 16.02 -4.42 7.60
CA ILE A 57 15.42 -5.24 6.55
C ILE A 57 16.31 -5.22 5.32
N ILE A 58 16.55 -6.38 4.71
CA ILE A 58 17.31 -6.51 3.46
C ILE A 58 16.65 -7.57 2.58
N GLY A 59 16.07 -7.16 1.46
CA GLY A 59 15.45 -8.06 0.48
C GLY A 59 14.06 -7.60 0.01
N PRO A 60 13.25 -8.52 -0.55
CA PRO A 60 11.93 -8.21 -1.08
C PRO A 60 10.91 -7.97 0.05
N VAL A 61 10.10 -6.93 -0.13
CA VAL A 61 8.97 -6.58 0.73
C VAL A 61 7.67 -6.88 0.00
N LYS A 62 6.73 -7.54 0.70
CA LYS A 62 5.41 -7.86 0.15
C LYS A 62 4.32 -7.47 1.14
N LEU A 63 3.19 -6.98 0.63
CA LEU A 63 1.96 -6.81 1.39
C LEU A 63 0.98 -7.92 1.02
N VAL A 64 0.54 -8.68 2.03
CA VAL A 64 -0.65 -9.53 1.93
C VAL A 64 -1.83 -8.69 2.38
N LEU A 65 -2.77 -8.43 1.47
CA LEU A 65 -3.92 -7.57 1.73
C LEU A 65 -5.22 -8.34 1.54
N TYR A 66 -6.06 -8.36 2.57
CA TYR A 66 -7.46 -8.79 2.46
C TYR A 66 -8.31 -7.54 2.25
N GLY A 67 -8.93 -7.43 1.09
CA GLY A 67 -9.66 -6.21 0.73
C GLY A 67 -10.84 -6.48 -0.17
N LEU A 68 -11.75 -5.50 -0.21
CA LEU A 68 -12.84 -5.43 -1.18
C LEU A 68 -12.88 -4.04 -1.81
N SER A 69 -13.56 -3.95 -2.94
CA SER A 69 -13.89 -2.70 -3.60
C SER A 69 -15.38 -2.64 -3.90
N SER A 70 -15.95 -1.44 -3.93
CA SER A 70 -17.27 -1.20 -4.53
C SER A 70 -17.25 -1.24 -6.06
N ALA A 71 -16.07 -1.22 -6.68
CA ALA A 71 -15.89 -1.25 -8.14
C ALA A 71 -15.50 -2.65 -8.66
N VAL A 72 -15.59 -2.82 -9.97
CA VAL A 72 -15.20 -4.06 -10.68
C VAL A 72 -13.69 -4.17 -10.90
N ASP A 73 -12.95 -3.08 -10.71
CA ASP A 73 -11.50 -3.04 -10.66
C ASP A 73 -11.02 -1.82 -9.86
N THR A 74 -9.82 -1.91 -9.30
CA THR A 74 -9.16 -0.82 -8.57
C THR A 74 -7.66 -1.05 -8.60
N HIS A 75 -6.87 -0.01 -8.31
CA HIS A 75 -5.49 -0.21 -7.91
C HIS A 75 -5.39 -0.32 -6.39
N TRP A 76 -4.41 -1.09 -5.94
CA TRP A 76 -3.90 -1.09 -4.57
C TRP A 76 -2.47 -0.60 -4.61
N VAL A 77 -2.25 0.64 -4.17
CA VAL A 77 -0.92 1.21 -3.96
C VAL A 77 -0.54 1.03 -2.51
N ALA A 78 0.65 0.52 -2.26
CA ALA A 78 1.19 0.31 -0.93
C ALA A 78 2.58 0.93 -0.83
N ARG A 79 2.83 1.74 0.20
CA ARG A 79 4.11 2.40 0.46
C ARG A 79 4.61 2.10 1.86
N LEU A 80 5.85 1.62 1.95
CA LEU A 80 6.61 1.50 3.19
C LEU A 80 7.37 2.81 3.43
N SER A 81 7.30 3.34 4.64
CA SER A 81 7.98 4.57 5.04
C SER A 81 8.63 4.45 6.41
N ASP A 82 9.76 5.15 6.56
CA ASP A 82 10.47 5.35 7.81
C ASP A 82 10.01 6.67 8.42
N VAL A 83 9.32 6.60 9.57
CA VAL A 83 8.82 7.79 10.28
C VAL A 83 9.83 8.19 11.34
N TRP A 84 10.41 9.37 11.15
CA TRP A 84 11.45 9.92 11.99
C TRP A 84 10.84 10.52 13.28
N PRO A 85 11.65 10.68 14.35
CA PRO A 85 11.20 11.29 15.61
C PRO A 85 10.65 12.71 15.46
N ASP A 86 11.10 13.45 14.45
CA ASP A 86 10.61 14.80 14.12
C ASP A 86 9.32 14.80 13.26
N GLY A 87 8.80 13.61 12.99
CA GLY A 87 7.55 13.38 12.27
C GLY A 87 7.68 13.24 10.76
N ARG A 88 8.86 13.46 10.15
CA ARG A 88 9.04 13.20 8.71
C ARG A 88 8.70 11.75 8.37
N SER A 89 7.98 11.52 7.27
CA SER A 89 7.61 10.19 6.79
C SER A 89 8.32 9.91 5.47
N MET A 90 9.51 9.32 5.55
CA MET A 90 10.40 9.16 4.40
C MET A 90 10.11 7.86 3.66
N SER A 91 9.88 7.93 2.34
CA SER A 91 9.65 6.71 1.54
C SER A 91 10.85 5.77 1.56
N VAL A 92 10.58 4.47 1.71
CA VAL A 92 11.58 3.39 1.67
C VAL A 92 11.43 2.60 0.38
N CYS A 93 10.24 2.03 0.15
CA CYS A 93 9.86 1.35 -1.07
C CYS A 93 8.33 1.34 -1.21
N ASP A 94 7.83 1.04 -2.39
CA ASP A 94 6.41 1.00 -2.67
C ASP A 94 6.12 0.09 -3.86
N GLY A 95 4.84 -0.22 -4.03
CA GLY A 95 4.36 -1.07 -5.11
C GLY A 95 2.91 -0.79 -5.41
N ILE A 96 2.48 -1.31 -6.55
CA ILE A 96 1.11 -1.22 -7.05
C ILE A 96 0.66 -2.57 -7.58
N LEU A 97 -0.60 -2.91 -7.33
CA LEU A 97 -1.29 -4.01 -7.98
C LEU A 97 -2.62 -3.51 -8.55
N ALA A 98 -2.85 -3.75 -9.84
CA ALA A 98 -4.20 -3.66 -10.36
C ALA A 98 -4.98 -4.92 -9.97
N ALA A 99 -6.14 -4.75 -9.34
CA ALA A 99 -6.90 -5.84 -8.76
C ALA A 99 -7.34 -6.88 -9.79
N ARG A 100 -7.52 -6.46 -11.06
CA ARG A 100 -7.76 -7.37 -12.19
C ARG A 100 -6.63 -8.38 -12.46
N TYR A 101 -5.40 -8.11 -12.02
CA TYR A 101 -4.24 -8.98 -12.18
C TYR A 101 -3.83 -9.69 -10.88
N ARG A 102 -4.72 -9.74 -9.89
CA ARG A 102 -4.47 -10.33 -8.55
C ARG A 102 -3.92 -11.77 -8.55
N ASN A 103 -4.25 -12.56 -9.57
CA ASN A 103 -3.85 -13.97 -9.69
C ASN A 103 -2.52 -14.15 -10.45
N GLY A 104 -1.89 -13.04 -10.88
CA GLY A 104 -0.75 -13.06 -11.79
C GLY A 104 -1.16 -13.37 -13.24
N GLY A 105 -0.26 -13.08 -14.17
CA GLY A 105 -0.46 -13.30 -15.61
C GLY A 105 -1.02 -12.09 -16.37
N GLU A 106 -1.26 -12.29 -17.66
CA GLU A 106 -1.63 -11.22 -18.60
C GLU A 106 -3.16 -11.06 -18.78
N GLN A 107 -3.93 -12.06 -18.34
CA GLN A 107 -5.38 -12.07 -18.51
C GLN A 107 -6.08 -11.37 -17.34
N PRO A 108 -6.83 -10.28 -17.58
CA PRO A 108 -7.53 -9.58 -16.52
C PRO A 108 -8.75 -10.37 -16.04
N GLU A 109 -8.90 -10.50 -14.73
CA GLU A 109 -10.09 -11.03 -14.08
C GLU A 109 -10.75 -9.95 -13.23
N LEU A 110 -11.96 -9.50 -13.55
CA LEU A 110 -12.63 -8.47 -12.77
C LEU A 110 -12.97 -8.92 -11.34
N LEU A 111 -13.13 -7.95 -10.46
CA LEU A 111 -13.69 -8.14 -9.12
C LEU A 111 -15.23 -8.24 -9.20
N THR A 112 -15.79 -8.99 -8.26
CA THR A 112 -17.19 -8.85 -7.86
C THR A 112 -17.27 -7.77 -6.79
N PRO A 113 -17.99 -6.65 -7.02
CA PRO A 113 -18.15 -5.61 -6.00
C PRO A 113 -18.64 -6.15 -4.66
N GLY A 114 -18.01 -5.72 -3.57
CA GLY A 114 -18.33 -6.15 -2.20
C GLY A 114 -17.80 -7.53 -1.81
N GLN A 115 -17.21 -8.29 -2.72
CA GLN A 115 -16.52 -9.55 -2.39
C GLN A 115 -15.11 -9.27 -1.85
N ILE A 116 -14.73 -9.99 -0.80
CA ILE A 116 -13.38 -9.93 -0.23
C ILE A 116 -12.46 -10.84 -1.02
N TYR A 117 -11.29 -10.30 -1.37
CA TYR A 117 -10.20 -11.01 -2.03
C TYR A 117 -8.93 -10.89 -1.21
N ARG A 118 -8.03 -11.86 -1.39
CA ARG A 118 -6.64 -11.78 -0.93
C ARG A 118 -5.76 -11.33 -2.09
N PHE A 119 -5.01 -10.27 -1.87
CA PHE A 119 -4.07 -9.67 -2.80
C PHE A 119 -2.65 -9.83 -2.28
N GLU A 120 -1.69 -10.06 -3.18
CA GLU A 120 -0.27 -10.00 -2.89
C GLU A 120 0.35 -8.86 -3.69
N ILE A 121 0.74 -7.79 -3.00
CA ILE A 121 1.32 -6.60 -3.61
C ILE A 121 2.82 -6.64 -3.38
N ASP A 122 3.58 -6.65 -4.47
CA ASP A 122 5.04 -6.60 -4.44
C ASP A 122 5.50 -5.14 -4.28
N LEU A 123 6.17 -4.82 -3.18
CA LEU A 123 6.75 -3.49 -2.88
C LEU A 123 8.24 -3.42 -3.26
N TRP A 124 8.70 -4.38 -4.07
CA TRP A 124 10.07 -4.56 -4.54
C TRP A 124 11.05 -4.81 -3.38
N SER A 125 12.35 -4.63 -3.65
CA SER A 125 13.40 -4.88 -2.67
C SER A 125 13.96 -3.59 -2.09
N THR A 126 14.39 -3.65 -0.83
CA THR A 126 15.08 -2.56 -0.15
C THR A 126 16.15 -3.10 0.81
N ALA A 127 17.05 -2.20 1.23
CA ALA A 127 17.98 -2.42 2.33
C ALA A 127 17.89 -1.20 3.25
N GLN A 128 17.14 -1.31 4.34
CA GLN A 128 16.81 -0.21 5.24
C GLN A 128 17.04 -0.62 6.69
N THR A 129 17.67 0.27 7.45
CA THR A 129 17.69 0.19 8.91
C THR A 129 16.78 1.29 9.47
N PHE A 130 15.64 0.90 10.02
CA PHE A 130 14.80 1.80 10.82
C PHE A 130 15.44 1.93 12.20
N LYS A 131 15.84 3.14 12.57
CA LYS A 131 16.57 3.36 13.82
C LYS A 131 15.68 3.26 15.05
N ALA A 132 16.25 2.92 16.19
CA ALA A 132 15.57 3.11 17.48
C ALA A 132 15.06 4.56 17.59
N GLY A 133 13.82 4.73 18.06
CA GLY A 133 13.12 6.02 18.07
C GLY A 133 12.28 6.30 16.81
N HIS A 134 12.49 5.58 15.71
CA HIS A 134 11.68 5.69 14.49
C HIS A 134 10.44 4.79 14.57
N ARG A 135 9.59 4.85 13.54
CA ARG A 135 8.46 3.92 13.35
C ARG A 135 8.44 3.41 11.92
N VAL A 136 7.91 2.20 11.74
CA VAL A 136 7.58 1.64 10.44
C VAL A 136 6.16 2.05 10.08
N ARG A 137 5.96 2.63 8.90
CA ARG A 137 4.63 3.00 8.39
C ARG A 137 4.33 2.32 7.07
N LEU A 138 3.12 1.77 6.97
CA LEU A 138 2.48 1.38 5.72
C LEU A 138 1.40 2.40 5.38
N ALA A 139 1.46 2.97 4.19
CA ALA A 139 0.38 3.75 3.61
C ALA A 139 -0.28 2.96 2.47
N ILE A 140 -1.61 2.90 2.44
CA ILE A 140 -2.40 2.25 1.39
C ILE A 140 -3.31 3.27 0.73
N ALA A 141 -3.31 3.31 -0.59
CA ALA A 141 -4.15 4.18 -1.41
C ALA A 141 -4.59 3.47 -2.69
N GLY A 142 -5.45 4.11 -3.47
CA GLY A 142 -5.86 3.63 -4.79
C GLY A 142 -5.08 4.27 -5.95
N SER A 143 -4.27 5.29 -5.68
CA SER A 143 -3.53 6.01 -6.73
C SER A 143 -2.19 6.55 -6.25
N ASP A 144 -1.29 6.82 -7.20
CA ASP A 144 0.01 7.52 -7.05
C ASP A 144 0.39 8.10 -8.42
N PHE A 145 -0.37 9.12 -8.84
CA PHE A 145 -0.34 9.68 -10.20
C PHE A 145 0.58 10.90 -10.27
N PRO A 146 1.42 11.09 -11.32
CA PRO A 146 1.43 10.38 -12.59
C PRO A 146 2.43 9.21 -12.65
N ARG A 147 3.02 8.81 -11.53
CA ARG A 147 3.99 7.69 -11.52
C ARG A 147 3.36 6.40 -12.02
N TYR A 148 2.15 6.11 -11.57
CA TYR A 148 1.33 5.05 -12.13
C TYR A 148 0.11 5.62 -12.87
N ALA A 149 -0.30 4.95 -13.93
CA ALA A 149 -1.55 5.27 -14.61
C ALA A 149 -2.73 5.13 -13.63
N GLN A 150 -3.68 6.07 -13.71
CA GLN A 150 -4.91 5.98 -12.91
C GLN A 150 -5.71 4.75 -13.32
N ASN A 151 -6.33 4.10 -12.34
CA ASN A 151 -7.42 3.18 -12.60
C ASN A 151 -8.71 3.99 -12.72
N MET A 152 -9.50 3.75 -13.75
CA MET A 152 -10.78 4.44 -13.94
C MET A 152 -11.94 3.69 -13.26
N HIS A 153 -11.65 2.59 -12.55
CA HIS A 153 -12.59 1.72 -11.84
C HIS A 153 -13.61 1.01 -12.75
N THR A 154 -13.30 0.94 -14.04
CA THR A 154 -14.10 0.26 -15.06
C THR A 154 -13.41 -1.01 -15.55
N ALA A 155 -14.15 -1.85 -16.27
CA ALA A 155 -13.58 -3.04 -16.93
C ALA A 155 -12.67 -2.71 -18.13
N LEU A 156 -12.59 -1.44 -18.54
CA LEU A 156 -11.83 -1.03 -19.73
C LEU A 156 -10.32 -1.02 -19.44
N PRO A 157 -9.47 -1.15 -20.47
CA PRO A 157 -8.04 -0.92 -20.34
C PRO A 157 -7.71 0.50 -19.85
N ASN A 158 -6.55 0.66 -19.19
CA ASN A 158 -6.08 1.98 -18.75
C ASN A 158 -5.99 2.95 -19.94
N GLY A 159 -6.51 4.16 -19.77
CA GLY A 159 -6.57 5.19 -20.81
C GLY A 159 -7.68 5.03 -21.84
N ALA A 160 -8.46 3.94 -21.82
CA ALA A 160 -9.58 3.75 -22.75
C ALA A 160 -10.91 4.33 -22.22
N ALA A 161 -11.06 4.48 -20.90
CA ALA A 161 -12.27 5.04 -20.32
C ALA A 161 -12.28 6.57 -20.44
N VAL A 162 -13.42 7.12 -20.87
CA VAL A 162 -13.65 8.58 -20.97
C VAL A 162 -14.05 9.18 -19.63
N ARG A 163 -14.63 8.37 -18.73
CA ARG A 163 -15.05 8.77 -17.38
C ARG A 163 -14.79 7.63 -16.41
N GLY A 164 -14.34 7.99 -15.21
CA GLY A 164 -14.13 7.05 -14.11
C GLY A 164 -15.33 6.95 -13.19
N GLU A 165 -15.33 5.92 -12.35
CA GLU A 165 -16.29 5.74 -11.26
C GLU A 165 -15.58 5.91 -9.92
N ILE A 166 -16.23 6.47 -8.91
CA ILE A 166 -15.66 6.53 -7.56
C ILE A 166 -15.70 5.13 -6.95
N ALA A 167 -14.58 4.66 -6.42
CA ALA A 167 -14.49 3.40 -5.69
C ALA A 167 -14.37 3.63 -4.19
N VAL A 168 -15.05 2.83 -3.39
CA VAL A 168 -14.81 2.68 -1.96
C VAL A 168 -14.08 1.38 -1.74
N ASN A 169 -12.85 1.49 -1.23
CA ASN A 169 -11.96 0.37 -1.00
C ASN A 169 -11.83 0.13 0.50
N THR A 170 -11.95 -1.13 0.92
CA THR A 170 -11.92 -1.51 2.33
C THR A 170 -10.84 -2.56 2.56
N VAL A 171 -10.03 -2.36 3.60
CA VAL A 171 -8.95 -3.25 4.02
C VAL A 171 -9.34 -3.89 5.36
N PHE A 172 -9.28 -5.23 5.39
CA PHE A 172 -9.53 -6.02 6.58
C PHE A 172 -8.20 -6.38 7.25
N HIS A 173 -8.18 -6.35 8.57
CA HIS A 173 -7.00 -6.67 9.37
C HIS A 173 -7.41 -7.31 10.71
N ASP A 174 -8.54 -8.00 10.75
CA ASP A 174 -8.96 -8.81 11.89
C ASP A 174 -8.20 -10.16 11.96
N GLY A 175 -8.33 -10.90 13.07
CA GLY A 175 -7.67 -12.18 13.28
C GLY A 175 -7.96 -13.28 12.25
N MET A 176 -9.06 -13.21 11.49
CA MET A 176 -9.32 -14.14 10.37
C MET A 176 -8.77 -13.64 9.03
N ARG A 177 -8.64 -12.32 8.88
CA ARG A 177 -8.23 -11.62 7.66
C ARG A 177 -7.10 -10.65 8.01
N ALA A 178 -6.00 -11.19 8.52
CA ALA A 178 -4.87 -10.41 8.99
C ALA A 178 -4.06 -9.89 7.80
N SER A 179 -4.42 -8.74 7.23
CA SER A 179 -3.53 -8.04 6.28
C SER A 179 -2.21 -7.70 6.96
N HIS A 180 -1.08 -7.97 6.31
CA HIS A 180 0.25 -7.81 6.93
C HIS A 180 1.36 -7.58 5.90
N LEU A 181 2.40 -6.89 6.35
CA LEU A 181 3.67 -6.81 5.64
C LEU A 181 4.54 -8.02 5.94
N LEU A 182 5.14 -8.58 4.89
CA LEU A 182 6.24 -9.52 4.97
C LEU A 182 7.54 -8.72 4.84
N LEU A 183 8.23 -8.55 5.96
CA LEU A 183 9.49 -7.82 6.05
C LEU A 183 10.67 -8.80 6.10
N PRO A 184 11.68 -8.66 5.23
CA PRO A 184 12.85 -9.54 5.20
C PRO A 184 13.86 -9.11 6.28
N LEU A 185 13.62 -9.51 7.52
CA LEU A 185 14.48 -9.16 8.65
C LEU A 185 15.90 -9.67 8.42
N TRP A 186 16.87 -8.76 8.49
CA TRP A 186 18.28 -9.13 8.45
C TRP A 186 18.73 -9.50 9.86
N GLN A 187 19.40 -10.65 9.98
CA GLN A 187 20.09 -11.05 11.19
C GLN A 187 21.58 -11.15 10.86
N GLU A 188 22.41 -10.50 11.66
CA GLU A 188 23.85 -10.65 11.58
C GLU A 188 24.20 -12.10 11.91
N GLN A 189 24.87 -12.80 11.00
CA GLN A 189 25.48 -14.08 11.34
C GLN A 189 26.71 -13.77 12.18
N GLY A 190 26.67 -14.17 13.45
CA GLY A 190 27.79 -14.01 14.39
C GLY A 190 29.03 -14.83 14.03
#